data_AF-A0A7V1KY93-F1
#
_entry.id   AF-A0A7V1KY93-F1
#
_cell.length_a   1.000
_cell.length_b   1.000
_cell.length_c   1.000
_cell.angle_alpha   90.00
_cell.angle_beta   90.00
_cell.angle_gamma   90.00
#
_symmetry.space_group_name_H-M   'P 1'
#
loop_
_entity.id
_entity.type
_entity.pdbx_description
1 polymer ?
#
loop_
_entity_poly.entity_id
_entity_poly.type
_entity_poly.pdbx_seq_one_letter_code
_entity_poly.pdbx_strand_id
1 'polypeptide(L)'
;MLRYQDMVKQKIESYRKYPNWAKKQGFEGAVCLKFVILYNGVCKDIKIIKPSGFNILDKEAVSTIKRAQPFPPIPPELKTSSLTMEVSIVFTLQ
;
A
#
# COMPACT_ATOMS: atom_id res chain seq x y z
N MET A 1 14.35 -1.66 -13.65
CA MET A 1 13.78 -0.76 -12.63
C MET A 1 12.34 -1.10 -12.24
N LEU A 2 11.44 -1.48 -13.19
CA LEU A 2 10.05 -1.91 -12.93
C LEU A 2 9.89 -3.03 -11.87
N ARG A 3 10.83 -3.98 -11.82
CA ARG A 3 10.74 -5.21 -10.99
C ARG A 3 10.54 -4.98 -9.49
N TYR A 4 11.22 -4.00 -8.89
CA TYR A 4 11.10 -3.78 -7.44
C TYR A 4 9.74 -3.19 -7.04
N GLN A 5 9.27 -2.18 -7.80
CA GLN A 5 7.97 -1.58 -7.56
C GLN A 5 6.84 -2.60 -7.73
N ASP A 6 6.95 -3.49 -8.71
CA ASP A 6 5.98 -4.57 -8.93
C ASP A 6 5.98 -5.57 -7.78
N MET A 7 7.15 -5.96 -7.25
CA MET A 7 7.22 -6.83 -6.07
C MET A 7 6.57 -6.19 -4.84
N VAL A 8 6.77 -4.90 -4.63
CA VAL A 8 6.12 -4.14 -3.55
C VAL A 8 4.60 -4.14 -3.75
N LYS A 9 4.12 -3.79 -4.96
CA LYS A 9 2.68 -3.77 -5.27
C LYS A 9 2.03 -5.14 -5.09
N GLN A 10 2.65 -6.21 -5.61
CA GLN A 10 2.16 -7.58 -5.44
C GLN A 10 2.08 -7.97 -3.97
N LYS A 11 3.08 -7.58 -3.15
CA LYS A 11 3.04 -7.81 -1.71
C LYS A 11 1.94 -7.00 -1.02
N ILE A 12 1.64 -5.79 -1.46
CA ILE A 12 0.53 -5.01 -0.90
C ILE A 12 -0.80 -5.67 -1.23
N GLU A 13 -0.99 -6.07 -2.49
CA GLU A 13 -2.21 -6.71 -2.96
C GLU A 13 -2.49 -8.04 -2.26
N SER A 14 -1.46 -8.85 -1.97
CA SER A 14 -1.66 -10.12 -1.24
C SER A 14 -2.08 -9.92 0.23
N TYR A 15 -1.89 -8.73 0.79
CA TYR A 15 -2.32 -8.35 2.14
C TYR A 15 -3.57 -7.47 2.15
N ARG A 16 -4.09 -7.08 0.97
CA ARG A 16 -5.29 -6.27 0.83
C ARG A 16 -6.48 -7.05 1.39
N LYS A 17 -7.14 -6.45 2.38
CA LYS A 17 -8.40 -6.97 2.93
C LYS A 17 -9.47 -5.94 2.69
N TYR A 18 -10.60 -6.37 2.14
CA TYR A 18 -11.75 -5.50 1.98
C TYR A 18 -12.69 -5.75 3.18
N PRO A 19 -12.92 -4.76 4.07
CA PRO A 19 -13.69 -4.97 5.30
C PRO A 19 -15.11 -5.47 5.00
N ASN A 20 -15.53 -6.53 5.68
CA ASN A 20 -16.83 -7.17 5.43
C ASN A 20 -18.02 -6.20 5.59
N TRP A 21 -17.93 -5.26 6.54
CA TRP A 21 -18.96 -4.24 6.71
C TRP A 21 -19.01 -3.29 5.51
N ALA A 22 -17.86 -2.81 5.01
CA ALA A 22 -17.79 -1.97 3.83
C ALA A 22 -18.31 -2.70 2.57
N LYS A 23 -18.00 -4.00 2.42
CA LYS A 23 -18.57 -4.85 1.35
C LYS A 23 -20.09 -4.90 1.42
N LYS A 24 -20.66 -5.15 2.61
CA LYS A 24 -22.11 -5.22 2.82
C LYS A 24 -22.81 -3.89 2.52
N GLN A 25 -22.13 -2.77 2.76
CA GLN A 25 -22.64 -1.43 2.46
C GLN A 25 -22.39 -1.00 1.00
N GLY A 26 -21.68 -1.82 0.22
CA GLY A 26 -21.34 -1.52 -1.17
C GLY A 26 -20.35 -0.38 -1.35
N PHE A 27 -19.47 -0.13 -0.37
CA PHE A 27 -18.52 0.98 -0.42
C PHE A 27 -17.32 0.69 -1.31
N GLU A 28 -17.27 1.34 -2.47
CA GLU A 28 -16.16 1.24 -3.40
C GLU A 28 -15.32 2.52 -3.41
N GLY A 29 -14.06 2.39 -3.81
CA GLY A 29 -13.18 3.55 -3.98
C GLY A 29 -11.70 3.16 -4.03
N ALA A 30 -10.86 4.15 -4.30
CA ALA A 30 -9.41 3.98 -4.34
C ALA A 30 -8.73 4.90 -3.32
N VAL A 31 -7.79 4.36 -2.56
CA VAL A 31 -6.98 5.12 -1.61
C VAL A 31 -5.56 5.22 -2.16
N CYS A 32 -5.09 6.43 -2.44
CA CYS A 32 -3.70 6.66 -2.82
C CYS A 32 -2.86 6.95 -1.59
N LEU A 33 -1.86 6.12 -1.36
CA LEU A 33 -0.92 6.21 -0.24
C LEU A 33 0.47 6.54 -0.76
N LYS A 34 1.19 7.37 -0.01
CA LYS A 34 2.61 7.66 -0.18
C LYS A 34 3.37 7.25 1.07
N PHE A 35 4.46 6.54 0.90
CA PHE A 35 5.30 6.07 2.01
C PHE A 35 6.74 5.91 1.53
N VAL A 36 7.68 5.81 2.47
CA VAL A 36 9.11 5.64 2.16
C VAL A 36 9.53 4.25 2.62
N ILE A 37 10.07 3.44 1.71
CA ILE A 37 10.70 2.16 2.04
C ILE A 37 12.20 2.39 2.27
N LEU A 38 12.74 1.87 3.35
CA LEU A 38 14.16 1.89 3.67
C LEU A 38 14.87 0.68 3.04
N TYR A 39 16.20 0.72 2.96
CA TYR A 39 17.01 -0.35 2.37
C TYR A 39 16.73 -1.75 2.95
N ASN A 40 16.35 -1.83 4.22
CA ASN A 40 16.01 -3.07 4.94
C ASN A 40 14.56 -3.54 4.73
N GLY A 41 13.76 -2.87 3.88
CA GLY A 41 12.37 -3.20 3.61
C GLY A 41 11.35 -2.62 4.61
N VAL A 42 11.79 -1.97 5.68
CA VAL A 42 10.88 -1.27 6.60
C VAL A 42 10.35 -0.02 5.91
N CYS A 43 9.05 0.25 5.99
CA CYS A 43 8.50 1.53 5.55
C CYS A 43 8.22 2.47 6.71
N LYS A 44 8.29 3.78 6.41
CA LYS A 44 7.94 4.88 7.29
C LYS A 44 7.14 5.94 6.53
N ASP A 45 6.69 6.97 7.25
CA ASP A 45 6.02 8.15 6.68
C ASP A 45 4.80 7.82 5.81
N ILE A 46 4.00 6.83 6.22
CA ILE A 46 2.77 6.43 5.51
C ILE A 46 1.74 7.56 5.61
N LYS A 47 1.39 8.13 4.45
CA LYS A 47 0.43 9.24 4.31
C LYS A 47 -0.59 8.92 3.24
N ILE A 48 -1.85 9.28 3.49
CA ILE A 48 -2.90 9.27 2.47
C ILE A 48 -2.76 10.56 1.66
N ILE A 49 -2.55 10.42 0.35
CA ILE A 49 -2.50 11.54 -0.60
C ILE A 49 -3.88 11.79 -1.20
N LYS A 50 -4.64 10.70 -1.45
CA LYS A 50 -6.02 10.78 -1.92
C LYS A 50 -6.87 9.76 -1.14
N PRO A 51 -7.84 10.22 -0.34
CA PRO A 51 -8.77 9.32 0.34
C PRO A 51 -9.77 8.72 -0.66
N SER A 52 -10.36 7.59 -0.29
CA SER A 52 -11.43 6.94 -1.07
C SER A 52 -12.79 7.63 -0.95
N GLY A 53 -12.96 8.49 0.05
CA GLY A 53 -14.26 9.04 0.45
C GLY A 53 -14.91 8.27 1.61
N PHE A 54 -14.38 7.09 1.97
CA PHE A 54 -14.85 6.29 3.11
C PHE A 54 -13.72 6.03 4.10
N ASN A 55 -13.84 6.59 5.31
CA ASN A 55 -12.83 6.44 6.37
C ASN A 55 -12.48 4.98 6.71
N ILE A 56 -13.44 4.06 6.56
CA ILE A 56 -13.20 2.63 6.78
C ILE A 56 -12.23 2.03 5.76
N LEU A 57 -12.33 2.43 4.49
CA LEU A 57 -11.43 1.99 3.42
C LEU A 57 -10.06 2.65 3.57
N ASP A 58 -10.03 3.93 3.96
CA ASP A 58 -8.80 4.68 4.19
C ASP A 58 -7.96 4.04 5.32
N LYS A 59 -8.61 3.73 6.45
CA LYS A 59 -7.97 3.03 7.58
C LYS A 59 -7.48 1.64 7.19
N GLU A 60 -8.26 0.92 6.39
CA GLU A 60 -7.88 -0.41 5.95
C GLU A 60 -6.71 -0.38 4.96
N ALA A 61 -6.66 0.63 4.08
CA ALA A 61 -5.55 0.82 3.16
C ALA A 61 -4.23 1.07 3.93
N VAL A 62 -4.24 1.95 4.94
CA VAL A 62 -3.08 2.16 5.82
C VAL A 62 -2.70 0.87 6.57
N SER A 63 -3.69 0.14 7.08
CA SER A 63 -3.48 -1.12 7.79
C SER A 63 -2.88 -2.19 6.88
N THR A 64 -3.26 -2.21 5.60
CA THR A 64 -2.70 -3.11 4.59
C THR A 64 -1.20 -2.87 4.40
N ILE A 65 -0.76 -1.61 4.26
CA ILE A 65 0.67 -1.28 4.14
C ILE A 65 1.44 -1.73 5.39
N LYS A 66 0.90 -1.44 6.59
CA LYS A 66 1.53 -1.84 7.86
C LYS A 66 1.68 -3.36 7.98
N ARG A 67 0.67 -4.14 7.56
CA ARG A 67 0.72 -5.61 7.59
C ARG A 67 1.64 -6.20 6.52
N ALA A 68 1.79 -5.52 5.38
CA ALA A 68 2.67 -5.96 4.31
C ALA A 68 4.17 -5.79 4.68
N GLN A 69 4.48 -5.05 5.75
CA GLN A 69 5.85 -4.92 6.24
C GLN A 69 6.40 -6.24 6.79
N PRO A 70 7.71 -6.50 6.63
CA PRO A 70 8.67 -5.71 5.83
C PRO A 70 8.53 -5.99 4.33
N PHE A 71 8.75 -4.98 3.49
CA PHE A 71 8.84 -5.15 2.03
C PHE A 71 10.13 -5.86 1.61
N PRO A 72 10.22 -6.37 0.37
CA PRO A 72 11.50 -6.82 -0.17
C PRO A 72 12.57 -5.73 0.01
N PRO A 73 13.83 -6.08 0.32
CA PRO A 73 14.88 -5.08 0.46
C PRO A 73 15.15 -4.39 -0.88
N ILE A 74 15.58 -3.13 -0.83
CA ILE A 74 15.91 -2.35 -2.03
C ILE A 74 17.12 -3.01 -2.71
N PRO A 75 17.03 -3.36 -4.01
CA PRO A 75 18.17 -3.92 -4.73
C PRO A 75 19.39 -3.00 -4.65
N PRO A 76 20.60 -3.54 -4.37
CA PRO A 76 21.83 -2.74 -4.29
C PRO A 76 22.12 -1.93 -5.58
N GLU A 77 21.63 -2.42 -6.72
CA GLU A 77 21.70 -1.77 -8.02
C GLU A 77 21.11 -0.35 -8.04
N LEU A 78 20.11 -0.08 -7.18
CA LEU A 78 19.47 1.23 -7.10
C LEU A 78 20.31 2.27 -6.35
N LYS A 79 21.42 1.86 -5.70
CA LYS A 79 22.36 2.71 -4.97
C LYS A 79 21.68 3.77 -4.08
N THR A 80 20.55 3.41 -3.46
CA THR A 80 19.78 4.29 -2.59
C THR A 80 19.45 3.60 -1.27
N SER A 81 19.50 4.37 -0.19
CA SER A 81 19.16 3.90 1.16
C SER A 81 17.65 3.92 1.43
N SER A 82 16.88 4.60 0.59
CA SER A 82 15.43 4.68 0.70
C SER A 82 14.76 4.99 -0.64
N LEU A 83 13.53 4.50 -0.81
CA LEU A 83 12.71 4.74 -1.99
C LEU A 83 11.32 5.23 -1.59
N THR A 84 10.90 6.37 -2.14
CA THR A 84 9.53 6.86 -2.00
C THR A 84 8.62 6.10 -2.96
N MET A 85 7.54 5.55 -2.42
CA MET A 85 6.55 4.76 -3.13
C MET A 85 5.18 5.42 -3.06
N GLU A 86 4.48 5.41 -4.18
CA GLU A 86 3.08 5.81 -4.29
C GLU A 86 2.27 4.63 -4.82
N VAL A 87 1.25 4.22 -4.07
CA VAL A 87 0.42 3.05 -4.38
C VAL A 87 -1.05 3.41 -4.21
N SER A 88 -1.86 2.99 -5.18
CA SER A 88 -3.32 3.11 -5.13
C SER A 88 -3.91 1.75 -4.79
N ILE A 89 -4.55 1.66 -3.62
CA ILE A 89 -5.29 0.46 -3.21
C ILE A 89 -6.74 0.65 -3.64
N VAL A 90 -7.22 -0.22 -4.53
CA VAL A 90 -8.57 -0.16 -5.09
C VAL A 90 -9.48 -1.16 -4.36
N PHE A 91 -10.63 -0.71 -3.91
CA PHE A 91 -11.70 -1.52 -3.33
C PHE A 91 -12.90 -1.49 -4.27
N THR A 92 -13.18 -2.63 -4.89
CA THR A 92 -14.35 -2.84 -5.74
C THR A 92 -15.02 -4.15 -5.34
N LEU A 93 -16.34 -4.18 -5.46
CA LEU A 93 -17.15 -5.38 -5.42
C LEU A 93 -16.88 -6.09 -6.76
N GLN A 94 -16.31 -7.29 -6.70
CA GLN A 94 -16.18 -8.14 -7.88
C GLN A 94 -17.51 -8.78 -8.23
#